data_AF-M5RK35-F1
#
_entry.id   AF-M5RK35-F1
#
_cell.length_a   1.000
_cell.length_b   1.000
_cell.length_c   1.000
_cell.angle_alpha   90.00
_cell.angle_beta   90.00
_cell.angle_gamma   90.00
#
_symmetry.space_group_name_H-M   'P 1'
#
loop_
_entity.id
_entity.type
_entity.pdbx_description
1 polymer ?
#
loop_
_entity_poly.entity_id
_entity_poly.type
_entity_poly.pdbx_seq_one_letter_code
_entity_poly.pdbx_strand_id
1 'polypeptide(L)' 'MNVSLSLIYKLINQGLLSCYRFGSAIRVSDEQLKSYLESKKNDAPKPKRRRNQRLRDIEL' A
#
# COMPACT_ATOMS: atom_id res chain seq x y z
N MET A 1 5.84 12.38 0.77
CA MET A 1 5.11 11.10 0.82
C MET A 1 3.97 11.15 -0.18
N ASN A 2 3.87 10.19 -1.10
CA ASN A 2 2.76 10.12 -2.05
C ASN A 2 1.90 8.90 -1.70
N VAL A 3 0.98 9.07 -0.75
CA VAL A 3 0.18 8.00 -0.15
C VAL A 3 -1.29 8.29 -0.42
N SER A 4 -2.03 7.30 -0.90
CA SER A 4 -3.46 7.49 -1.17
C SER A 4 -4.23 7.66 0.14
N LEU A 5 -5.17 8.60 0.13
CA LEU A 5 -6.04 8.88 1.27
C LEU A 5 -6.79 7.62 1.71
N SER A 6 -7.30 6.84 0.75
CA SER A 6 -8.01 5.58 0.99
C SER A 6 -7.16 4.53 1.70
N LEU A 7 -5.84 4.50 1.46
CA LEU A 7 -4.95 3.60 2.17
C LEU A 7 -4.84 3.99 3.64
N ILE A 8 -4.68 5.29 3.92
CA ILE A 8 -4.58 5.80 5.29
C ILE A 8 -5.83 5.44 6.09
N TYR A 9 -7.03 5.65 5.53
CA TYR A 9 -8.29 5.26 6.19
C TYR A 9 -8.40 3.76 6.45
N LYS A 10 -7.96 2.92 5.50
CA LYS A 10 -7.93 1.46 5.71
C LYS A 10 -7.01 1.07 6.86
N LEU A 11 -5.81 1.66 6.92
CA LEU A 11 -4.84 1.35 7.97
C LEU A 11 -5.34 1.77 9.35
N ILE A 12 -6.03 2.91 9.45
CA ILE A 12 -6.69 3.35 10.68
C ILE A 12 -7.79 2.38 11.07
N ASN A 13 -8.66 1.99 10.14
CA ASN A 13 -9.77 1.08 10.41
C ASN A 13 -9.30 -0.34 10.80
N GLN A 14 -8.11 -0.75 10.35
CA GLN A 14 -7.46 -2.01 10.73
C GLN A 14 -6.73 -1.92 12.08
N GLY A 15 -6.66 -0.74 12.72
CA GLY A 15 -5.91 -0.53 13.96
C GLY A 15 -4.39 -0.59 13.79
N LEU A 16 -3.89 -0.50 12.55
CA LEU A 16 -2.47 -0.60 12.23
C LEU A 16 -1.74 0.74 12.37
N LEU A 17 -2.48 1.84 12.38
CA LEU A 17 -1.96 3.19 12.58
C LEU A 17 -2.73 3.90 13.68
N SER A 18 -2.00 4.47 14.63
CA SER A 18 -2.59 5.32 15.65
C SER A 18 -3.03 6.65 15.03
N CYS A 19 -4.23 7.10 15.39
CA CYS A 19 -4.77 8.36 14.91
C CYS A 19 -5.41 9.15 16.04
N TYR A 20 -5.35 10.47 15.92
CA TYR A 20 -6.01 11.41 16.83
C TYR A 20 -7.05 12.21 16.05
N ARG A 21 -8.24 12.38 16.62
CA ARG A 21 -9.26 13.26 16.06
C ARG A 21 -9.15 14.64 16.68
N PHE A 22 -9.19 15.66 15.82
CA PHE A 22 -9.30 17.06 16.21
C PHE A 22 -10.47 17.68 15.44
N GLY A 23 -11.64 17.70 16.08
CA GLY A 23 -12.89 18.03 15.39
C GLY A 23 -13.22 17.02 14.28
N SER A 24 -13.38 17.52 13.05
CA SER A 24 -13.60 16.70 11.86
C SER A 24 -12.29 16.19 11.21
N ALA A 25 -11.13 16.67 11.66
CA ALA A 25 -9.84 16.28 11.10
C ALA A 25 -9.28 15.04 11.81
N ILE A 26 -8.71 14.13 11.02
CA ILE A 26 -7.95 12.98 11.51
C ILE A 26 -6.46 13.27 11.30
N ARG A 27 -5.70 13.19 12.40
CA ARG A 27 -4.25 13.41 12.44
C ARG A 27 -3.56 12.06 12.63
N VAL A 28 -2.48 11.87 11.89
CA VAL A 28 -1.67 10.64 11.91
C VAL A 28 -0.22 11.06 12.06
N SER A 29 0.57 10.32 12.85
CA SER A 29 2.01 10.58 12.96
C SER A 29 2.72 10.19 11.66
N ASP A 30 3.47 11.12 11.09
CA ASP A 30 4.23 10.90 9.86
C ASP A 30 5.32 9.83 10.06
N GLU A 31 5.93 9.79 11.25
CA GLU A 31 6.95 8.81 11.63
C GLU A 31 6.39 7.38 11.63
N GLN A 32 5.20 7.20 12.21
CA GLN A 32 4.53 5.89 12.23
C GLN A 32 4.12 5.44 10.83
N LEU A 33 3.57 6.37 10.04
CA LEU A 33 3.19 6.07 8.66
C LEU A 33 4.41 5.66 7.83
N LYS A 34 5.54 6.36 8.01
CA LYS A 34 6.79 6.06 7.31
C LYS A 34 7.32 4.69 7.70
N SER A 35 7.41 4.41 9.00
CA SER A 35 7.87 3.11 9.51
C SER A 35 7.00 1.95 9.01
N TYR A 36 5.68 2.13 8.95
CA TYR A 36 4.76 1.13 8.41
C TYR A 36 5.00 0.88 6.90
N LEU A 37 5.15 1.94 6.11
CA LEU A 37 5.38 1.81 4.67
C LEU A 37 6.74 1.17 4.36
N GLU A 38 7.78 1.51 5.14
CA GLU A 38 9.12 0.94 4.99
C GLU A 38 9.14 -0.54 5.35
N SER A 39 8.48 -0.95 6.44
CA SER A 39 8.38 -2.37 6.80
C SER A 39 7.66 -3.20 5.73
N LYS A 40 6.54 -2.70 5.19
CA LYS A 40 5.80 -3.39 4.13
C LYS A 40 6.49 -3.39 2.76
N LYS A 41 7.36 -2.43 2.47
CA LYS A 41 8.16 -2.44 1.23
C LYS A 41 9.13 -3.62 1.19
N ASN A 42 9.64 -4.05 2.35
CA ASN A 42 10.54 -5.19 2.45
C ASN A 42 9.79 -6.53 2.42
N ASP A 43 8.53 -6.56 2.85
CA ASP A 43 7.67 -7.75 2.89
C ASP A 43 6.91 -8.04 1.59
N ALA A 44 6.87 -7.10 0.64
CA ALA A 44 6.08 -7.26 -0.57
C ALA A 44 6.66 -8.41 -1.43
N PRO A 45 5.94 -9.54 -1.61
CA PRO A 45 6.38 -10.59 -2.51
C PRO A 45 6.48 -9.99 -3.91
N LYS A 46 7.66 -10.13 -4.54
CA LYS A 46 7.92 -9.65 -5.90
C LYS A 46 6.72 -10.02 -6.78
N PRO A 47 6.09 -9.05 -7.47
CA PRO A 47 4.95 -9.36 -8.32
C PRO A 47 5.41 -10.41 -9.33
N LYS A 48 4.76 -11.58 -9.31
CA LYS A 48 4.95 -12.60 -10.35
C LYS A 48 4.58 -11.92 -11.67
N ARG A 49 5.59 -11.56 -12.46
CA ARG A 49 5.41 -11.07 -13.83
C ARG A 49 4.49 -12.07 -14.53
N ARG A 50 3.24 -11.70 -14.77
CA ARG A 50 2.36 -12.45 -15.68
C ARG A 50 2.99 -12.31 -17.06
N ARG A 51 3.81 -13.30 -17.41
CA ARG A 51 4.40 -13.44 -18.74
C ARG A 51 3.22 -13.64 -19.69
N ASN A 52 2.82 -12.59 -20.40
CA ASN A 52 1.97 -12.71 -21.58
C ASN A 52 2.72 -13.58 -22.59
N GLN A 53 2.55 -14.91 -22.50
CA GLN A 53 2.83 -15.81 -23.59
C GLN A 53 1.73 -15.58 -24.63
N ARG A 54 1.93 -14.58 -25.50
CA ARG A 54 1.35 -14.65 -26.84
C ARG A 54 2.07 -15.82 -27.52
N LEU A 55 1.35 -16.94 -27.62
CA LEU A 55 1.68 -18.08 -28.48
C LEU A 55 2.11 -17.54 -29.84
N ARG A 56 3.34 -17.85 -30.23
CA ARG A 56 3.77 -17.83 -31.61
C ARG A 56 3.44 -19.22 -32.16
N ASP A 57 2.21 -19.42 -32.60
CA ASP A 57 1.83 -20.63 -33.33
C ASP A 57 0.86 -20.22 -34.44
N ILE A 58 1.41 -19.61 -35.49
CA ILE A 58 0.82 -19.65 -36.84
C ILE A 58 2.02 -19.84 -37.79
N GLU A 59 2.49 -21.08 -37.90
CA GLU A 59 3.10 -21.61 -39.12
C GLU A 59 2.18 -22.71 -39.64
N LEU A 60 1.53 -22.44 -40.78
CA LEU A 60 1.25 -23.35 -41.89
C LEU A 60 0.59 -22.58 -43.03
#